data_AF-A0A0Q5W0I2-F1
#
_entry.id   AF-A0A0Q5W0I2-F1
#
_cell.length_a   1.000
_cell.length_b   1.000
_cell.length_c   1.000
_cell.angle_alpha   90.00
_cell.angle_beta   90.00
_cell.angle_gamma   90.00
#
_symmetry.space_group_name_H-M   'P 1'
#
loop_
_entity.id
_entity.type
_entity.pdbx_description
1 polymer ?
#
loop_
_entity_poly.entity_id
_entity_poly.type
_entity_poly.pdbx_seq_one_letter_code
_entity_poly.pdbx_strand_id
1 'polypeptide(L)' 'MSGEDVLLLSLLARGLLVEQIARELVTSPRTVRRRTASVCSALGVRTPVEAVVWAVRNDLV' A
#
# COMPACT_ATOMS: atom_id res chain seq x y z
N MET A 1 5.60 -6.60 8.66
CA MET A 1 4.69 -5.68 7.96
C MET A 1 3.77 -5.07 9.00
N SER A 2 3.58 -3.75 9.00
CA SER A 2 2.80 -3.05 10.04
C SER A 2 1.31 -3.00 9.70
N GLY A 3 0.45 -2.71 10.69
CA GLY A 3 -1.00 -2.52 10.45
C GLY A 3 -1.31 -1.38 9.49
N GLU A 4 -0.50 -0.30 9.49
CA GLU A 4 -0.62 0.78 8.51
C GLU A 4 -0.26 0.34 7.08
N ASP A 5 0.65 -0.63 6.93
CA ASP A 5 1.01 -1.18 5.61
C ASP A 5 -0.15 -2.02 5.04
N VAL A 6 -0.82 -2.81 5.88
CA VAL A 6 -2.02 -3.58 5.48
C VAL A 6 -3.14 -2.62 5.08
N LEU A 7 -3.39 -1.58 5.88
CA LEU A 7 -4.39 -0.56 5.56
C LEU A 7 -4.07 0.14 4.23
N LEU A 8 -2.80 0.52 4.00
CA LEU A 8 -2.34 1.07 2.73
C LEU A 8 -2.62 0.13 1.54
N LEU A 9 -2.30 -1.15 1.68
CA LEU A 9 -2.56 -2.15 0.63
C LEU A 9 -4.07 -2.32 0.37
N SER A 10 -4.91 -2.25 1.42
CA SER A 10 -6.37 -2.32 1.27
C SER A 10 -6.95 -1.13 0.50
N LEU A 11 -6.38 0.06 0.69
CA LEU A 11 -6.79 1.27 -0.02
C LEU A 11 -6.35 1.21 -1.49
N LEU A 12 -5.13 0.71 -1.74
CA LEU A 12 -4.64 0.46 -3.10
C LEU A 12 -5.47 -0.60 -3.82
N ALA A 13 -5.88 -1.67 -3.14
CA ALA A 13 -6.74 -2.72 -3.69
C ALA A 13 -8.12 -2.19 -4.11
N ARG A 14 -8.65 -1.21 -3.37
CA ARG A 14 -9.88 -0.47 -3.71
C ARG A 14 -9.70 0.51 -4.88
N GLY A 15 -8.50 0.63 -5.45
CA GLY A 15 -8.21 1.48 -6.60
C GLY A 15 -8.03 2.97 -6.25
N LEU A 16 -7.80 3.31 -4.98
CA LEU A 16 -7.58 4.70 -4.60
C LEU A 16 -6.24 5.24 -5.12
N LEU A 17 -6.26 6.50 -5.54
CA LEU A 17 -5.06 7.24 -5.90
C LEU A 17 -4.27 7.66 -4.66
N VAL A 18 -2.97 7.89 -4.83
CA VAL A 18 -2.03 8.26 -3.75
C VAL A 18 -2.54 9.46 -2.94
N GLU A 19 -3.14 10.44 -3.60
CA GLU A 19 -3.67 11.66 -2.99
C GLU A 19 -4.90 11.39 -2.13
N GLN A 20 -5.74 10.42 -2.51
CA GLN A 20 -6.89 9.97 -1.72
C GLN A 20 -6.41 9.18 -0.49
N ILE A 21 -5.46 8.27 -0.70
CA ILE A 21 -4.86 7.48 0.38
C ILE A 21 -4.18 8.39 1.41
N ALA A 22 -3.46 9.41 0.95
CA ALA A 22 -2.82 10.38 1.82
C ALA A 22 -3.83 11.08 2.76
N ARG A 23 -5.01 11.43 2.23
CA ARG A 23 -6.08 12.02 3.05
C ARG A 23 -6.67 11.02 4.04
N GLU A 24 -6.94 9.78 3.63
CA GLU A 24 -7.49 8.76 4.54
C GLU A 24 -6.51 8.39 5.65
N LEU A 25 -5.21 8.34 5.36
CA LEU A 25 -4.17 8.03 6.33
C LEU A 25 -3.65 9.27 7.09
N VAL A 26 -4.26 10.44 6.89
CA VAL A 26 -3.87 11.72 7.53
C VAL A 26 -2.36 11.97 7.38
N THR A 27 -1.85 11.81 6.15
CA THR A 27 -0.43 11.94 5.83
C THR A 27 -0.22 12.66 4.49
N SER A 28 1.05 12.82 4.09
CA SER A 28 1.37 13.43 2.79
C SER A 28 1.42 12.39 1.66
N PRO A 29 1.12 12.76 0.39
CA PRO A 29 1.32 11.89 -0.77
C PRO A 29 2.76 11.35 -0.89
N ARG A 30 3.74 12.15 -0.46
CA ARG A 30 5.16 11.74 -0.43
C ARG A 30 5.40 10.62 0.59
N THR A 31 4.75 10.67 1.75
CA THR A 31 4.80 9.61 2.76
C THR A 31 4.18 8.32 2.24
N VAL A 32 3.03 8.41 1.56
CA VAL A 32 2.37 7.26 0.94
C VAL A 32 3.30 6.60 -0.08
N ARG A 33 3.85 7.35 -1.04
CA ARG A 33 4.78 6.80 -2.06
C ARG A 33 6.00 6.13 -1.43
N ARG A 34 6.60 6.77 -0.42
CA ARG A 34 7.74 6.20 0.31
C ARG A 34 7.35 4.90 1.00
N ARG A 35 6.21 4.87 1.69
CA ARG A 35 5.73 3.67 2.39
C ARG A 35 5.39 2.54 1.41
N THR A 36 4.73 2.84 0.30
CA THR A 36 4.48 1.86 -0.76
C THR A 36 5.79 1.28 -1.29
N ALA A 37 6.82 2.10 -1.54
CA ALA A 37 8.12 1.61 -1.96
C ALA A 37 8.78 0.71 -0.91
N SER A 38 8.70 1.06 0.38
CA SER A 38 9.18 0.21 1.48
C SER A 38 8.44 -1.12 1.55
N VAL A 39 7.12 -1.12 1.37
CA VAL A 39 6.30 -2.35 1.31
C VAL A 39 6.70 -3.21 0.12
N CYS A 40 6.80 -2.63 -1.08
CA CYS A 40 7.23 -3.36 -2.27
C CYS A 40 8.60 -4.00 -2.06
N SER A 41 9.56 -3.25 -1.51
CA SER A 41 10.89 -3.76 -1.19
C SER A 41 10.86 -4.88 -0.16
N ALA A 42 10.02 -4.79 0.88
CA ALA A 42 9.90 -5.81 1.91
C ALA A 42 9.24 -7.10 1.39
N LEU A 43 8.33 -6.99 0.42
CA LEU A 43 7.66 -8.11 -0.22
C LEU A 43 8.45 -8.70 -1.41
N GLY A 44 9.55 -8.06 -1.82
CA GLY A 44 10.34 -8.49 -2.98
C GLY A 44 9.63 -8.27 -4.33
N VAL A 45 8.67 -7.35 -4.37
CA VAL A 45 7.91 -7.00 -5.59
C VAL A 45 8.33 -5.64 -6.13
N ARG A 46 8.10 -5.41 -7.42
CA ARG A 46 8.55 -4.21 -8.13
C ARG A 46 7.49 -3.13 -8.22
N THR A 47 6.21 -3.49 -8.13
CA THR A 47 5.11 -2.54 -8.32
C THR A 47 4.06 -2.60 -7.20
N PRO A 48 3.32 -1.50 -6.95
CA PRO A 48 2.21 -1.50 -5.99
C PRO A 48 1.11 -2.50 -6.34
N VAL A 49 0.87 -2.74 -7.64
CA VAL A 49 -0.12 -3.73 -8.09
C VAL A 49 0.32 -5.14 -7.74
N GLU A 50 1.60 -5.48 -7.92
CA GLU A 50 2.15 -6.76 -7.46
C GLU A 50 2.02 -6.90 -5.93
N ALA A 51 2.23 -5.83 -5.16
CA ALA A 51 2.04 -5.82 -3.71
C ALA A 51 0.58 -6.06 -3.29
N VAL A 52 -0.38 -5.48 -4.02
CA VAL A 52 -1.82 -5.74 -3.84
C VAL A 52 -2.16 -7.20 -4.14
N VAL A 53 -1.67 -7.74 -5.27
CA VAL A 53 -1.88 -9.16 -5.62
C VAL A 53 -1.30 -10.09 -4.55
N TRP A 54 -0.12 -9.75 -4.01
CA TRP A 54 0.46 -10.48 -2.89
C TRP A 54 -0.46 -10.43 -1.66
N ALA A 55 -0.99 -9.26 -1.29
CA ALA A 55 -1.87 -9.12 -0.14
C ALA A 55 -3.16 -9.95 -0.26
N VAL A 56 -3.81 -9.91 -1.43
CA VAL A 56 -5.03 -10.70 -1.71
C VAL A 56 -4.76 -12.20 -1.64
N ARG A 57 -3.64 -12.67 -2.19
CA ARG A 57 -3.26 -14.10 -2.16
C ARG A 57 -2.92 -14.63 -0.77
N ASN A 58 -2.65 -13.74 0.18
CA ASN A 58 -2.30 -14.08 1.55
C ASN A 58 -3.43 -13.72 2.55
N ASP A 59 -4.65 -13.45 2.06
CA ASP A 59 -5.84 -13.13 2.87
C ASP A 59 -5.66 -11.92 3.81
N LEU A 60 -4.85 -10.95 3.39
CA LEU A 60 -4.58 -9.74 4.18
C LEU A 60 -5.55 -8.59 3.88
N VAL A 61 -6.14 -8.60 2.69
CA VAL A 61 -7.10 -7.59 2.17
C VAL A 61 -8.11 -8.22 1.24
#